data_AF-A0A850NXH9-F1
#
_entry.id   AF-A0A850NXH9-F1
#
_cell.length_a   1.000
_cell.length_b   1.000
_cell.length_c   1.000
_cell.angle_alpha   90.00
_cell.angle_beta   90.00
_cell.angle_gamma   90.00
#
_symmetry.space_group_name_H-M   'P 1'
#
loop_
_entity.id
_entity.type
_entity.pdbx_description
1 polymer ?
#
loop_
_entity_poly.entity_id
_entity_poly.type
_entity_poly.pdbx_seq_one_letter_code
_entity_poly.pdbx_strand_id
1 'polypeptide(L)'
;MDGQSTRIAVDEAQDDDRIDAALAVLRPRFAARAAGYDRSGEIAFDNLAELREAGLLALALPRAHGGRAIGLRRISTIVADVARGDPSTALILAMQYLQSGSVGRSAAWDDAVKAELFASIRDEGALVNALRVEPELGT
;
A
#
# COMPACT_ATOMS: atom_id res chain seq x y z
N MET A 1 17.60 16.17 25.82
CA MET A 1 16.88 16.37 24.54
C MET A 1 16.07 15.10 24.23
N ASP A 2 15.45 14.47 25.24
CA ASP A 2 15.32 13.00 25.23
C ASP A 2 13.85 12.52 25.12
N GLY A 3 12.87 13.42 25.29
CA GLY A 3 11.45 13.06 25.28
C GLY A 3 10.83 12.88 23.90
N GLN A 4 11.37 13.53 22.86
CA GLN A 4 10.80 13.49 21.50
C GLN A 4 11.21 12.22 20.74
N SER A 5 12.46 11.76 20.90
CA SER A 5 12.93 10.52 20.28
C SER A 5 12.27 9.28 20.88
N THR A 6 12.05 9.24 22.19
CA THR A 6 11.33 8.13 22.83
C THR A 6 9.87 8.06 22.39
N ARG A 7 9.20 9.21 22.19
CA ARG A 7 7.81 9.25 21.74
C ARG A 7 7.63 8.75 20.30
N ILE A 8 8.53 9.15 19.38
CA ILE A 8 8.49 8.70 17.98
C ILE A 8 8.67 7.18 17.88
N ALA A 9 9.62 6.61 18.62
CA ALA A 9 9.87 5.17 18.60
C ALA A 9 8.69 4.35 19.15
N VAL A 10 7.97 4.87 20.15
CA VAL A 10 6.76 4.24 20.69
C VAL A 10 5.62 4.27 19.67
N ASP A 11 5.38 5.41 19.01
CA ASP A 11 4.33 5.53 17.99
C ASP A 11 4.61 4.60 16.79
N GLU A 12 5.88 4.47 16.37
CA GLU A 12 6.29 3.54 15.29
C GLU A 12 6.06 2.07 15.65
N ALA A 13 6.41 1.66 16.88
CA ALA A 13 6.17 0.29 17.34
C ALA A 13 4.68 -0.03 17.41
N GLN A 14 3.85 0.91 17.89
CA GLN A 14 2.40 0.73 17.94
C GLN A 14 1.77 0.65 16.55
N ASP A 15 2.29 1.39 15.58
CA ASP A 15 1.84 1.31 14.19
C ASP A 15 2.25 -0.01 13.53
N ASP A 16 3.45 -0.51 13.80
CA ASP A 16 3.88 -1.82 13.30
C ASP A 16 3.02 -2.96 13.86
N ASP A 17 2.70 -2.92 15.16
CA ASP A 17 1.80 -3.90 15.80
C ASP A 17 0.39 -3.88 15.17
N ARG A 18 -0.15 -2.69 14.87
CA ARG A 18 -1.45 -2.54 14.18
C ARG A 18 -1.41 -3.10 12.77
N ILE A 19 -0.34 -2.85 12.02
CA ILE A 19 -0.16 -3.39 10.67
C ILE A 19 -0.09 -4.91 10.72
N ASP A 20 0.69 -5.49 11.63
CA ASP A 20 0.82 -6.94 11.77
C ASP A 20 -0.50 -7.59 12.19
N ALA A 21 -1.24 -6.96 13.11
CA ALA A 21 -2.56 -7.44 13.51
C ALA A 21 -3.56 -7.42 12.34
N ALA A 22 -3.57 -6.35 11.53
CA ALA A 22 -4.41 -6.28 10.35
C ALA A 22 -4.06 -7.39 9.35
N LEU A 23 -2.77 -7.57 9.03
CA LEU A 23 -2.31 -8.62 8.11
C LEU A 23 -2.69 -10.03 8.59
N ALA A 24 -2.58 -10.30 9.90
CA ALA A 24 -2.97 -11.58 10.48
C ALA A 24 -4.46 -11.90 10.28
N VAL A 25 -5.33 -10.88 10.27
CA VAL A 25 -6.77 -11.03 10.00
C VAL A 25 -7.06 -11.15 8.51
N LEU A 26 -6.39 -10.35 7.67
CA LEU A 26 -6.67 -10.27 6.24
C LEU A 26 -6.16 -11.47 5.46
N ARG A 27 -4.94 -11.96 5.77
CA ARG A 27 -4.31 -13.08 5.07
C ARG A 27 -5.21 -14.31 4.91
N PRO A 28 -5.85 -14.86 5.97
CA PRO A 28 -6.73 -16.02 5.80
C PRO A 28 -8.00 -15.71 5.00
N ARG A 29 -8.53 -14.47 5.05
CA ARG A 29 -9.69 -14.07 4.24
C ARG A 29 -9.34 -14.01 2.76
N PHE A 30 -8.19 -13.43 2.44
CA PHE A 30 -7.69 -13.35 1.07
C PHE A 30 -7.45 -14.76 0.50
N ALA A 31 -6.81 -15.64 1.29
CA ALA A 31 -6.60 -17.04 0.92
C ALA A 31 -7.90 -17.79 0.61
N ALA A 32 -8.97 -17.54 1.39
CA ALA A 32 -10.26 -18.18 1.17
C ALA A 32 -10.93 -17.75 -0.16
N ARG A 33 -10.69 -16.53 -0.63
CA ARG A 33 -11.29 -15.99 -1.86
C ARG A 33 -10.41 -16.15 -3.11
N ALA A 34 -9.09 -16.28 -2.94
CA ALA A 34 -8.10 -16.21 -4.02
C ALA A 34 -8.41 -17.14 -5.21
N ALA A 35 -8.68 -18.43 -4.95
CA ALA A 35 -8.97 -19.39 -6.01
C ALA A 35 -10.29 -19.10 -6.75
N GLY A 36 -11.23 -18.38 -6.13
CA GLY A 36 -12.46 -17.93 -6.77
C GLY A 36 -12.19 -16.85 -7.81
N TYR A 37 -11.49 -15.79 -7.40
CA TYR A 37 -11.12 -14.69 -8.29
C TYR A 37 -10.16 -15.11 -9.40
N ASP A 38 -9.22 -16.02 -9.11
CA ASP A 38 -8.32 -16.57 -10.14
C ASP A 38 -9.10 -17.27 -11.26
N ARG A 39 -10.10 -18.08 -10.91
CA ARG A 39 -10.93 -18.78 -11.90
C ARG A 39 -11.89 -17.85 -12.66
N SER A 40 -12.45 -16.83 -12.00
CA SER A 40 -13.38 -15.90 -12.65
C SER A 40 -12.67 -14.82 -13.48
N GLY A 41 -11.40 -14.54 -13.17
CA GLY A 41 -10.66 -13.42 -13.75
C GLY A 41 -11.14 -12.05 -13.26
N GLU A 42 -12.01 -12.02 -12.26
CA GLU A 42 -12.51 -10.78 -11.67
C GLU A 42 -11.49 -10.16 -10.71
N ILE A 43 -11.53 -8.83 -10.60
CA ILE A 43 -10.72 -8.13 -9.61
C ILE A 43 -11.29 -8.39 -8.21
N ALA A 44 -10.41 -8.71 -7.27
CA ALA A 44 -10.74 -8.95 -5.86
C ALA A 44 -11.07 -7.64 -5.11
N PHE A 45 -12.16 -6.96 -5.49
CA PHE A 45 -12.56 -5.69 -4.88
C PHE A 45 -12.78 -5.78 -3.37
N ASP A 46 -13.28 -6.92 -2.87
CA ASP A 46 -13.42 -7.16 -1.43
C ASP A 46 -12.07 -7.06 -0.70
N ASN A 47 -11.01 -7.64 -1.29
CA ASN A 47 -9.68 -7.57 -0.69
C ASN A 47 -9.14 -6.13 -0.70
N LEU A 48 -9.39 -5.38 -1.79
CA LEU A 48 -8.97 -3.98 -1.89
C LEU A 48 -9.71 -3.08 -0.91
N ALA A 49 -11.00 -3.32 -0.69
CA ALA A 49 -11.79 -2.61 0.32
C ALA A 49 -11.25 -2.88 1.73
N GLU A 50 -10.94 -4.15 2.04
CA GLU A 50 -10.37 -4.52 3.35
C GLU A 50 -8.96 -3.92 3.55
N LEU A 51 -8.12 -3.83 2.50
CA LEU A 51 -6.83 -3.13 2.55
C LEU A 51 -7.00 -1.62 2.80
N ARG A 52 -8.01 -0.99 2.18
CA ARG A 52 -8.35 0.42 2.39
C ARG A 52 -8.79 0.66 3.83
N GLU A 53 -9.70 -0.16 4.35
CA GLU A 53 -10.21 -0.05 5.73
C GLU A 53 -9.09 -0.23 6.77
N ALA A 54 -8.12 -1.11 6.49
CA ALA A 54 -6.93 -1.29 7.30
C ALA A 54 -5.87 -0.17 7.15
N GLY A 55 -6.11 0.82 6.26
CA GLY A 55 -5.18 1.92 5.99
C GLY A 55 -3.91 1.50 5.24
N LEU A 56 -3.88 0.28 4.69
CA LEU A 56 -2.67 -0.29 4.09
C LEU A 56 -2.33 0.36 2.74
N LEU A 57 -3.32 0.85 1.99
CA LEU A 57 -3.08 1.48 0.67
C LEU A 57 -2.25 2.77 0.72
N ALA A 58 -2.22 3.45 1.87
CA ALA A 58 -1.60 4.76 2.04
C ALA A 58 -0.20 4.71 2.69
N LEU A 59 0.31 3.52 3.04
CA LEU A 59 1.53 3.40 3.85
C LEU A 59 2.78 4.02 3.20
N ALA A 60 2.87 3.96 1.87
CA ALA A 60 4.00 4.49 1.09
C ALA A 60 3.94 6.00 0.83
N LEU A 61 2.87 6.69 1.25
CA LEU A 61 2.78 8.14 1.13
C LEU A 61 3.82 8.84 2.03
N PRO A 62 4.18 10.10 1.73
CA PRO A 62 4.95 10.90 2.68
C PRO A 62 4.19 11.08 4.01
N ARG A 63 4.91 11.17 5.14
CA ARG A 63 4.29 11.36 6.47
C ARG A 63 3.37 12.59 6.53
N ALA A 64 3.76 13.69 5.89
CA ALA A 64 2.96 14.90 5.81
C ALA A 64 1.59 14.71 5.14
N HIS A 65 1.42 13.64 4.37
CA HIS A 65 0.18 13.28 3.68
C HIS A 65 -0.49 12.02 4.25
N GLY A 66 -0.16 11.63 5.48
CA GLY A 66 -0.81 10.52 6.18
C GLY A 66 -0.16 9.15 5.99
N GLY A 67 0.93 9.07 5.23
CA GLY A 67 1.72 7.84 5.13
C GLY A 67 2.60 7.60 6.36
N ARG A 68 3.41 6.55 6.31
CA ARG A 68 4.19 6.08 7.47
C ARG A 68 5.70 6.09 7.28
N ALA A 69 6.19 6.59 6.14
CA ALA A 69 7.61 6.54 5.76
C ALA A 69 8.24 5.17 6.04
N ILE A 70 7.48 4.11 5.73
CA ILE A 70 7.92 2.73 5.97
C ILE A 70 9.12 2.44 5.09
N GLY A 71 10.18 1.90 5.69
CA GLY A 71 11.37 1.48 4.96
C GLY A 71 11.07 0.33 3.99
N LEU A 72 11.88 0.23 2.93
CA LEU A 72 11.72 -0.78 1.88
C LEU A 72 11.59 -2.21 2.42
N ARG A 73 12.40 -2.57 3.43
CA ARG A 73 12.34 -3.90 4.08
C ARG A 73 10.94 -4.22 4.59
N ARG A 74 10.32 -3.29 5.31
CA ARG A 74 9.01 -3.49 5.93
C ARG A 74 7.89 -3.46 4.90
N ILE A 75 7.98 -2.59 3.87
CA ILE A 75 7.11 -2.65 2.70
C ILE A 75 7.16 -4.04 2.04
N SER A 76 8.36 -4.58 1.80
CA SER A 76 8.51 -5.91 1.20
C SER A 76 7.92 -7.02 2.08
N THR A 77 8.05 -6.94 3.39
CA THR A 77 7.42 -7.89 4.32
C THR A 77 5.90 -7.83 4.26
N ILE A 78 5.32 -6.62 4.25
CA ILE A 78 3.86 -6.42 4.13
C ILE A 78 3.34 -7.02 2.82
N VAL A 79 3.97 -6.69 1.70
CA VAL A 79 3.60 -7.25 0.38
C VAL A 79 3.72 -8.76 0.37
N ALA A 80 4.79 -9.33 0.93
CA ALA A 80 4.96 -10.77 1.02
C ALA A 80 3.89 -11.44 1.88
N ASP A 81 3.43 -10.81 2.96
CA ASP A 81 2.37 -11.36 3.81
C ASP A 81 1.02 -11.38 3.08
N VAL A 82 0.68 -10.27 2.40
CA VAL A 82 -0.52 -10.21 1.53
C VAL A 82 -0.42 -11.27 0.43
N ALA A 83 0.75 -11.46 -0.17
CA ALA A 83 0.96 -12.46 -1.23
C ALA A 83 0.76 -13.91 -0.77
N ARG A 84 0.98 -14.21 0.52
CA ARG A 84 0.64 -15.53 1.10
C ARG A 84 -0.87 -15.79 1.13
N GLY A 85 -1.68 -14.73 1.15
CA GLY A 85 -3.14 -14.83 1.06
C GLY A 85 -3.60 -14.82 -0.40
N ASP A 86 -3.24 -13.77 -1.14
CA ASP A 86 -3.58 -13.62 -2.55
C ASP A 86 -2.46 -12.85 -3.30
N PRO A 87 -1.68 -13.53 -4.15
CA PRO A 87 -0.63 -12.91 -4.97
C PRO A 87 -1.13 -11.79 -5.90
N SER A 88 -2.35 -11.90 -6.42
CA SER A 88 -2.91 -10.90 -7.34
C SER A 88 -3.21 -9.59 -6.62
N THR A 89 -3.85 -9.66 -5.45
CA THR A 89 -4.03 -8.51 -4.56
C THR A 89 -2.69 -7.91 -4.14
N ALA A 90 -1.70 -8.74 -3.81
CA ALA A 90 -0.38 -8.28 -3.40
C ALA A 90 0.35 -7.51 -4.52
N LEU A 91 0.18 -7.91 -5.78
CA LEU A 91 0.75 -7.20 -6.92
C LEU A 91 0.15 -5.79 -7.06
N ILE A 92 -1.17 -5.66 -6.91
CA ILE A 92 -1.84 -4.35 -6.91
C ILE A 92 -1.26 -3.46 -5.80
N LEU A 93 -1.12 -4.00 -4.58
CA LEU A 93 -0.54 -3.27 -3.45
C LEU A 93 0.92 -2.88 -3.69
N ALA A 94 1.72 -3.76 -4.29
CA ALA A 94 3.10 -3.48 -4.63
C ALA A 94 3.21 -2.33 -5.65
N MET A 95 2.38 -2.35 -6.70
CA MET A 95 2.33 -1.26 -7.69
C MET A 95 1.90 0.05 -7.04
N GLN A 96 0.87 0.00 -6.18
CA GLN A 96 0.42 1.16 -5.42
C GLN A 96 1.56 1.82 -4.64
N TYR A 97 2.36 1.03 -3.91
CA TYR A 97 3.50 1.56 -3.15
C TYR A 97 4.62 2.11 -4.03
N LEU A 98 4.95 1.40 -5.11
CA LEU A 98 5.98 1.85 -6.04
C LEU A 98 5.61 3.19 -6.69
N GLN A 99 4.38 3.31 -7.18
CA GLN A 99 3.94 4.51 -7.89
C GLN A 99 3.69 5.69 -6.95
N SER A 100 2.96 5.50 -5.86
CA SER A 100 2.71 6.58 -4.90
C SER A 100 4.00 7.10 -4.26
N GLY A 101 4.94 6.20 -3.92
CA GLY A 101 6.26 6.57 -3.45
C GLY A 101 7.11 7.26 -4.51
N SER A 102 7.00 6.86 -5.78
CA SER A 102 7.69 7.51 -6.91
C SER A 102 7.21 8.95 -7.10
N VAL A 103 5.89 9.16 -7.11
CA VAL A 103 5.28 10.51 -7.20
C VAL A 103 5.74 11.38 -6.03
N GLY A 104 5.75 10.84 -4.80
CA GLY A 104 6.21 11.57 -3.61
C GLY A 104 7.67 12.01 -3.65
N ARG A 105 8.54 11.32 -4.40
CA ARG A 105 9.95 11.70 -4.59
C ARG A 105 10.19 12.53 -5.86
N SER A 106 9.20 12.65 -6.73
CA SER A 106 9.38 13.30 -8.03
C SER A 106 9.34 14.82 -7.90
N ALA A 107 10.39 15.48 -8.38
CA ALA A 107 10.40 16.93 -8.57
C ALA A 107 9.64 17.37 -9.83
N ALA A 108 9.29 16.44 -10.72
CA ALA A 108 8.60 16.75 -11.98
C ALA A 108 7.09 16.94 -11.81
N TRP A 109 6.52 16.48 -10.68
CA TRP A 109 5.10 16.64 -10.38
C TRP A 109 4.86 17.96 -9.65
N ASP A 110 3.80 18.65 -10.05
CA ASP A 110 3.29 19.82 -9.34
C ASP A 110 2.77 19.44 -7.94
N ASP A 111 3.02 20.29 -6.95
CA ASP A 111 2.70 19.98 -5.56
C ASP A 111 1.20 19.94 -5.28
N ALA A 112 0.38 20.72 -6.01
CA ALA A 112 -1.07 20.65 -5.88
C ALA A 112 -1.59 19.30 -6.39
N VAL A 113 -1.05 18.81 -7.51
CA VAL A 113 -1.41 17.51 -8.08
C VAL A 113 -0.97 16.37 -7.15
N LYS A 114 0.22 16.45 -6.55
CA LYS A 114 0.65 15.48 -5.52
C LYS A 114 -0.32 15.46 -4.34
N ALA A 115 -0.68 16.64 -3.83
CA ALA A 115 -1.55 16.77 -2.68
C ALA A 115 -2.95 16.18 -2.97
N GLU A 116 -3.51 16.43 -4.14
CA GLU A 116 -4.78 15.86 -4.59
C GLU A 116 -4.69 14.32 -4.68
N LEU A 117 -3.67 13.80 -5.35
CA LEU A 117 -3.47 12.35 -5.47
C LEU A 117 -3.36 11.68 -4.09
N PHE A 118 -2.54 12.25 -3.20
CA PHE A 118 -2.33 11.68 -1.87
C PHE A 118 -3.58 11.77 -0.99
N ALA A 119 -4.37 12.84 -1.11
CA ALA A 119 -5.66 12.93 -0.45
C ALA A 119 -6.62 11.84 -0.95
N SER A 120 -6.71 11.63 -2.26
CA SER A 120 -7.57 10.59 -2.84
C SER A 120 -7.13 9.17 -2.44
N ILE A 121 -5.82 8.89 -2.39
CA ILE A 121 -5.29 7.61 -1.88
C ILE A 121 -5.66 7.42 -0.41
N ARG A 122 -5.49 8.46 0.43
CA ARG A 122 -5.71 8.39 1.88
C ARG A 122 -7.18 8.28 2.24
N ASP A 123 -8.04 9.09 1.61
CA ASP A 123 -9.43 9.29 2.04
C ASP A 123 -10.39 8.35 1.30
N GLU A 124 -10.11 8.10 0.01
CA GLU A 124 -10.97 7.29 -0.86
C GLU A 124 -10.38 5.91 -1.14
N GLY A 125 -9.08 5.70 -0.89
CA GLY A 125 -8.39 4.46 -1.25
C GLY A 125 -8.11 4.36 -2.75
N ALA A 126 -7.96 5.49 -3.43
CA ALA A 126 -7.65 5.51 -4.85
C ALA A 126 -6.36 4.72 -5.15
N LEU A 127 -6.36 4.03 -6.29
CA LEU A 127 -5.21 3.26 -6.77
C LEU A 127 -4.52 4.00 -7.89
N VAL A 128 -3.19 3.96 -7.89
CA VAL A 128 -2.35 4.53 -8.95
C VAL A 128 -1.47 3.44 -9.54
N ASN A 129 -1.37 3.42 -10.86
CA ASN A 129 -0.47 2.56 -11.60
C ASN A 129 0.21 3.33 -12.73
N ALA A 130 1.26 2.76 -13.30
CA ALA A 130 1.97 3.34 -14.44
C ALA A 130 1.62 2.58 -15.72
N LEU A 131 1.26 3.33 -16.77
CA LEU A 131 1.14 2.82 -18.13
C LEU A 131 2.51 2.98 -18.79
N ARG A 132 3.20 1.88 -19.06
CA ARG A 132 4.57 1.90 -19.62
C ARG A 132 4.79 0.92 -20.77
N VAL A 133 4.10 -0.22 -20.75
CA VAL A 133 4.26 -1.22 -21.80
C VAL A 133 3.37 -0.84 -22.97
N GLU A 134 3.97 -0.75 -24.15
CA GLU A 134 3.28 -0.62 -25.43
C GLU A 134 3.44 -1.94 -26.20
N PRO A 135 2.51 -2.31 -27.11
CA PRO A 135 2.57 -3.59 -27.83
C PRO A 135 3.92 -3.86 -28.51
N GLU A 136 4.62 -2.80 -28.93
CA GLU A 136 5.89 -2.87 -29.65
C GLU A 136 7.13 -2.62 -28.77
N LEU A 137 6.93 -2.26 -27.49
CA LEU A 137 7.99 -1.88 -26.55
C LEU A 137 7.73 -2.48 -25.16
N GLY A 138 8.28 -3.68 -24.94
CA GLY A 138 8.13 -4.45 -23.69
C GLY A 138 9.43 -4.92 -23.03
N THR A 139 10.59 -4.51 -23.54
CA THR A 139 11.91 -4.84 -22.98
C THR A 139 12.23 -4.05 -21.73
#